data_AF-A0A6N9IXG3-F1
#
_entry.id   AF-A0A6N9IXG3-F1
#
_cell.length_a   1.000
_cell.length_b   1.000
_cell.length_c   1.000
_cell.angle_alpha   90.00
_cell.angle_beta   90.00
_cell.angle_gamma   90.00
#
_symmetry.space_group_name_H-M   'P 1'
#
loop_
_entity.id
_entity.type
_entity.pdbx_description
1 polymer ?
#
loop_
_entity_poly.entity_id
_entity_poly.type
_entity_poly.pdbx_seq_one_letter_code
_entity_poly.pdbx_strand_id
1 'polypeptide(L)'
;MSEQDTETKQNPEGGEAAEEKEVDHLSDLNELEKIKLELQKEKEKATKELAEGEDEEEDLREVDYLQKLITLSVKFDHHIGMFLMPAYIDCGLKYDHRLAESYTVQITTIQSFLRLLEKVDGVTREEVTKQCILNLRNIIQLVYKNMVKPLYREVDLMKKKPKSESLDNFKKNWNERLDELQKTCDFEYQILDVKGFHIK
;
A
#
# COMPACT_ATOMS: atom_id res chain seq x y z
N MET A 1 55.02 33.21 -29.30
CA MET A 1 54.52 32.85 -30.63
C MET A 1 54.29 31.34 -30.61
N SER A 2 53.10 30.75 -30.56
CA SER A 2 51.71 31.19 -30.47
C SER A 2 50.87 30.00 -29.97
N GLU A 3 49.69 30.31 -29.45
CA GLU A 3 48.59 29.44 -29.03
C GLU A 3 48.10 28.50 -30.17
N GLN A 4 47.51 27.33 -29.86
CA GLN A 4 46.04 27.16 -29.75
C GLN A 4 45.59 25.67 -29.72
N ASP A 5 44.57 25.45 -28.90
CA ASP A 5 43.83 24.24 -28.51
C ASP A 5 43.14 23.39 -29.59
N THR A 6 42.89 22.11 -29.26
CA THR A 6 41.56 21.50 -28.98
C THR A 6 41.74 19.99 -28.70
N GLU A 7 41.47 19.49 -27.48
CA GLU A 7 40.18 18.93 -26.98
C GLU A 7 39.74 17.64 -27.73
N THR A 8 39.34 16.49 -27.16
CA THR A 8 38.86 16.14 -25.81
C THR A 8 38.75 14.60 -25.63
N LYS A 9 39.21 14.13 -24.45
CA LYS A 9 38.85 12.99 -23.57
C LYS A 9 38.94 11.51 -23.99
N GLN A 10 39.80 10.83 -23.22
CA GLN A 10 39.92 9.39 -22.95
C GLN A 10 38.92 8.88 -21.89
N ASN A 11 38.64 7.57 -21.99
CA ASN A 11 38.39 6.58 -20.92
C ASN A 11 37.04 6.56 -20.17
N PRO A 12 36.69 5.41 -19.53
CA PRO A 12 36.69 4.02 -20.03
C PRO A 12 35.36 3.31 -19.71
N GLU A 13 35.18 2.10 -20.26
CA GLU A 13 34.06 1.19 -19.93
C GLU A 13 34.02 0.86 -18.43
N GLY A 14 33.03 1.40 -17.73
CA GLY A 14 32.61 0.99 -16.39
C GLY A 14 31.14 0.61 -16.45
N GLY A 15 30.85 -0.67 -16.65
CA GLY A 15 29.50 -1.21 -16.50
C GLY A 15 29.16 -1.25 -15.01
N GLU A 16 28.58 -0.17 -14.50
CA GLU A 16 27.89 -0.18 -13.22
C GLU A 16 26.68 -1.11 -13.35
N ALA A 17 26.80 -2.30 -12.76
CA ALA A 17 25.65 -3.05 -12.32
C ALA A 17 24.90 -2.13 -11.35
N ALA A 18 23.74 -1.64 -11.76
CA ALA A 18 22.78 -1.10 -10.82
C ALA A 18 22.47 -2.22 -9.82
N GLU A 19 23.03 -2.12 -8.63
CA GLU A 19 22.53 -2.85 -7.47
C GLU A 19 21.07 -2.41 -7.30
N GLU A 20 20.16 -3.22 -7.83
CA GLU A 20 18.79 -3.27 -7.37
C GLU A 20 18.88 -3.53 -5.87
N LYS A 21 18.79 -2.47 -5.05
CA LYS A 21 18.61 -2.59 -3.61
C LYS A 21 17.45 -3.53 -3.42
N GLU A 22 17.73 -4.73 -2.91
CA GLU A 22 16.73 -5.68 -2.47
C GLU A 22 15.81 -4.93 -1.50
N VAL A 23 14.61 -4.59 -1.97
CA VAL A 23 13.62 -3.90 -1.16
C VAL A 23 13.07 -4.95 -0.20
N ASP A 24 13.55 -4.94 1.04
CA ASP A 24 13.16 -5.92 2.05
C ASP A 24 11.73 -5.61 2.56
N HIS A 25 10.73 -6.10 1.82
CA HIS A 25 9.31 -5.92 2.11
C HIS A 25 8.90 -6.43 3.52
N LEU A 26 9.68 -7.34 4.12
CA LEU A 26 9.44 -7.79 5.49
C LEU A 26 9.80 -6.70 6.52
N SER A 27 10.82 -5.90 6.22
CA SER A 27 11.21 -4.75 7.06
C SER A 27 10.13 -3.65 7.02
N ASP A 28 9.60 -3.37 5.83
CA ASP A 28 8.54 -2.39 5.58
C ASP A 28 7.23 -2.71 6.32
N LEU A 29 6.85 -4.00 6.36
CA LEU A 29 5.70 -4.50 7.12
C LEU A 29 5.86 -4.27 8.63
N ASN A 30 7.03 -4.62 9.18
CA ASN A 30 7.32 -4.43 10.61
C ASN A 30 7.28 -2.94 11.01
N GLU A 31 7.71 -2.04 10.12
CA GLU A 31 7.67 -0.61 10.38
C GLU A 31 6.24 -0.04 10.39
N LEU A 32 5.33 -0.54 9.53
CA LEU A 32 3.91 -0.17 9.59
C LEU A 32 3.24 -0.63 10.89
N GLU A 33 3.57 -1.84 11.36
CA GLU A 33 3.06 -2.35 12.63
C GLU A 33 3.52 -1.49 13.82
N LYS A 34 4.75 -0.97 13.76
CA LYS A 34 5.27 -0.05 14.78
C LYS A 34 4.48 1.26 14.83
N ILE A 35 4.24 1.90 13.68
CA ILE A 35 3.45 3.15 13.60
C ILE A 35 2.04 2.93 14.15
N LYS A 36 1.41 1.79 13.83
CA LYS A 36 0.10 1.41 14.38
C LYS A 36 0.12 1.38 15.91
N LEU A 37 1.20 0.85 16.50
CA LEU A 37 1.35 0.73 17.95
C LEU A 37 1.64 2.09 18.63
N GLU A 38 2.31 3.00 17.94
CA GLU A 38 2.55 4.38 18.39
C GLU A 38 1.25 5.19 18.39
N LEU A 39 0.46 5.14 17.32
CA LEU A 39 -0.86 5.77 17.28
C LEU A 39 -1.83 5.20 18.34
N GLN A 40 -1.72 3.92 18.68
CA GLN A 40 -2.51 3.33 19.77
C GLN A 40 -2.21 4.02 21.11
N LYS A 41 -0.95 4.37 21.36
CA LYS A 41 -0.56 5.11 22.57
C LYS A 41 -1.07 6.55 22.54
N GLU A 42 -1.02 7.22 21.39
CA GLU A 42 -1.57 8.58 21.25
C GLU A 42 -3.07 8.60 21.50
N LYS A 43 -3.81 7.62 20.97
CA LYS A 43 -5.23 7.45 21.26
C LYS A 43 -5.50 7.26 22.74
N GLU A 44 -4.73 6.41 23.43
CA GLU A 44 -4.88 6.20 24.86
C GLU A 44 -4.54 7.44 25.69
N LYS A 45 -3.57 8.23 25.24
CA LYS A 45 -3.20 9.51 25.85
C LYS A 45 -4.34 10.53 25.66
N ALA A 46 -4.79 10.74 24.44
CA ALA A 46 -5.91 11.62 24.11
C ALA A 46 -7.19 11.20 24.85
N THR A 47 -7.46 9.90 25.02
CA THR A 47 -8.63 9.42 25.78
C THR A 47 -8.55 9.79 27.26
N LYS A 48 -7.34 9.82 27.84
CA LYS A 48 -7.12 10.23 29.23
C LYS A 48 -7.23 11.75 29.40
N GLU A 49 -6.75 12.52 28.43
CA GLU A 49 -6.80 13.99 28.42
C GLU A 49 -8.24 14.50 28.16
N LEU A 50 -9.02 13.79 27.33
CA LEU A 50 -10.42 14.12 27.03
C LEU A 50 -11.38 13.94 28.20
N ALA A 51 -11.00 13.13 29.20
CA ALA A 51 -11.71 13.12 30.48
C ALA A 51 -11.67 14.50 31.20
N GLU A 52 -10.86 15.45 30.69
CA GLU A 52 -10.61 16.78 31.27
C GLU A 52 -11.09 17.98 30.42
N GLY A 53 -11.69 17.83 29.20
CA GLY A 53 -12.22 18.99 28.41
C GLY A 53 -12.91 18.71 27.05
N GLU A 54 -13.77 19.64 26.57
CA GLU A 54 -14.81 19.45 25.51
C GLU A 54 -14.38 19.64 24.02
N ASP A 55 -13.19 20.16 23.68
CA ASP A 55 -12.78 20.40 22.27
C ASP A 55 -12.11 19.20 21.57
N GLU A 56 -11.85 18.09 22.28
CA GLU A 56 -10.95 17.00 21.83
C GLU A 56 -11.68 15.79 21.21
N GLU A 57 -13.02 15.80 21.16
CA GLU A 57 -13.81 14.66 20.67
C GLU A 57 -13.68 14.48 19.14
N GLU A 58 -13.29 15.55 18.43
CA GLU A 58 -12.91 15.52 17.02
C GLU A 58 -11.52 14.90 16.81
N ASP A 59 -10.55 15.24 17.65
CA ASP A 59 -9.20 14.67 17.62
C ASP A 59 -9.20 13.16 17.89
N LEU A 60 -10.00 12.67 18.84
CA LEU A 60 -10.14 11.22 19.08
C LEU A 60 -10.73 10.48 17.87
N ARG A 61 -11.70 11.09 17.17
CA ARG A 61 -12.32 10.51 15.98
C ARG A 61 -11.31 10.45 14.83
N GLU A 62 -10.51 11.51 14.64
CA GLU A 62 -9.45 11.55 13.65
C GLU A 62 -8.40 10.45 13.92
N VAL A 63 -7.87 10.36 15.14
CA VAL A 63 -6.87 9.34 15.50
C VAL A 63 -7.40 7.91 15.32
N ASP A 64 -8.65 7.65 15.69
CA ASP A 64 -9.30 6.34 15.47
C ASP A 64 -9.44 6.00 13.98
N TYR A 65 -9.75 7.01 13.16
CA TYR A 65 -9.82 6.88 11.72
C TYR A 65 -8.45 6.55 11.10
N LEU A 66 -7.40 7.26 11.51
CA LEU A 66 -6.03 7.01 11.06
C LEU A 66 -5.57 5.59 11.38
N GLN A 67 -5.84 5.11 12.59
CA GLN A 67 -5.53 3.74 12.98
C GLN A 67 -6.23 2.70 12.10
N LYS A 68 -7.50 2.95 11.72
CA LYS A 68 -8.24 2.08 10.81
C LYS A 68 -7.61 2.06 9.43
N LEU A 69 -7.22 3.23 8.89
CA LEU A 69 -6.58 3.34 7.58
C LEU A 69 -5.22 2.63 7.52
N ILE A 70 -4.40 2.77 8.56
CA ILE A 70 -3.10 2.09 8.68
C ILE A 70 -3.29 0.58 8.76
N THR A 71 -4.24 0.14 9.59
CA THR A 71 -4.56 -1.28 9.74
C THR A 71 -5.00 -1.89 8.40
N LEU A 72 -5.80 -1.16 7.62
CA LEU A 72 -6.20 -1.59 6.28
C LEU A 72 -5.01 -1.65 5.31
N SER A 73 -4.12 -0.66 5.37
CA SER A 73 -2.94 -0.60 4.53
C SER A 73 -2.01 -1.81 4.76
N VAL A 74 -1.76 -2.17 6.03
CA VAL A 74 -1.01 -3.37 6.42
C VAL A 74 -1.67 -4.65 5.89
N LYS A 75 -3.00 -4.76 6.07
CA LYS A 75 -3.75 -5.92 5.61
C LYS A 75 -3.69 -6.09 4.10
N PHE A 76 -3.79 -5.00 3.33
CA PHE A 76 -3.69 -5.04 1.87
C PHE A 76 -2.29 -5.40 1.39
N ASP A 77 -1.26 -4.82 2.00
CA ASP A 77 0.14 -5.13 1.68
C ASP A 77 0.44 -6.62 1.90
N HIS A 78 0.11 -7.12 3.09
CA HIS A 78 0.24 -8.53 3.41
C HIS A 78 -0.55 -9.43 2.45
N HIS A 79 -1.75 -9.01 2.04
CA HIS A 79 -2.58 -9.79 1.13
C HIS A 79 -2.01 -9.90 -0.28
N ILE A 80 -1.48 -8.79 -0.80
CA ILE A 80 -0.83 -8.73 -2.10
C ILE A 80 0.48 -9.53 -2.07
N GLY A 81 1.32 -9.31 -1.06
CA GLY A 81 2.62 -9.99 -0.95
C GLY A 81 2.50 -11.49 -0.68
N MET A 82 1.60 -11.90 0.23
CA MET A 82 1.58 -13.27 0.73
C MET A 82 0.68 -14.23 -0.06
N PHE A 83 -0.39 -13.75 -0.71
CA PHE A 83 -1.35 -14.64 -1.38
C PHE A 83 -1.39 -14.50 -2.90
N LEU A 84 -1.14 -13.30 -3.44
CA LEU A 84 -1.24 -13.08 -4.88
C LEU A 84 -0.15 -13.85 -5.63
N MET A 85 1.11 -13.74 -5.18
CA MET A 85 2.22 -14.44 -5.83
C MET A 85 2.05 -15.98 -5.78
N PRO A 86 1.75 -16.62 -4.64
CA PRO A 86 1.46 -18.05 -4.62
C PRO A 86 0.28 -18.45 -5.51
N ALA A 87 -0.79 -17.63 -5.59
CA ALA A 87 -1.91 -17.91 -6.48
C ALA A 87 -1.50 -17.94 -7.96
N TYR A 88 -0.60 -17.06 -8.40
CA TYR A 88 -0.02 -17.13 -9.74
C TYR A 88 0.77 -18.41 -9.97
N ILE A 89 1.64 -18.78 -9.02
CA ILE A 89 2.47 -19.99 -9.09
C ILE A 89 1.61 -21.25 -9.16
N ASP A 90 0.62 -21.38 -8.27
CA ASP A 90 -0.30 -22.52 -8.21
C ASP A 90 -1.13 -22.66 -9.49
N CYS A 91 -1.39 -21.54 -10.18
CA CYS A 91 -2.09 -21.50 -11.46
C CYS A 91 -1.16 -21.72 -12.66
N GLY A 92 0.16 -21.84 -12.46
CA GLY A 92 1.15 -21.97 -13.53
C GLY A 92 1.30 -20.70 -14.38
N LEU A 93 0.98 -19.54 -13.82
CA LEU A 93 1.03 -18.24 -14.48
C LEU A 93 2.27 -17.46 -14.06
N LYS A 94 2.78 -16.61 -14.96
CA LYS A 94 3.92 -15.75 -14.66
C LYS A 94 3.48 -14.56 -13.81
N TYR A 95 4.12 -14.39 -12.65
CA TYR A 95 3.97 -13.22 -11.81
C TYR A 95 4.80 -12.04 -12.36
N ASP A 96 4.21 -10.85 -12.42
CA ASP A 96 4.91 -9.63 -12.85
C ASP A 96 5.50 -8.92 -11.63
N HIS A 97 6.80 -9.14 -11.39
CA HIS A 97 7.52 -8.54 -10.27
C HIS A 97 7.69 -7.03 -10.39
N ARG A 98 7.84 -6.49 -11.60
CA ARG A 98 8.03 -5.04 -11.82
C ARG A 98 6.80 -4.26 -11.41
N LEU A 99 5.64 -4.83 -11.72
CA LEU A 99 4.37 -4.25 -11.33
C LEU A 99 4.15 -4.33 -9.82
N ALA A 100 4.55 -5.44 -9.20
CA ALA A 100 4.54 -5.60 -7.75
C ALA A 100 5.46 -4.57 -7.05
N GLU A 101 6.68 -4.36 -7.56
CA GLU A 101 7.62 -3.34 -7.06
C GLU A 101 7.04 -1.92 -7.14
N SER A 102 6.34 -1.59 -8.23
CA SER A 102 5.66 -0.30 -8.35
C SER A 102 4.58 -0.10 -7.29
N TYR A 103 3.97 -1.17 -6.77
CA TYR A 103 3.03 -1.09 -5.66
C TYR A 103 3.75 -0.91 -4.34
N THR A 104 4.88 -1.59 -4.13
CA THR A 104 5.72 -1.38 -2.97
C THR A 104 6.12 0.09 -2.84
N VAL A 105 6.57 0.75 -3.90
CA VAL A 105 6.96 2.18 -3.87
C VAL A 105 5.82 3.07 -3.34
N GLN A 106 4.59 2.77 -3.75
CA GLN A 106 3.43 3.53 -3.32
C GLN A 106 3.05 3.23 -1.86
N ILE A 107 3.27 1.99 -1.40
CA ILE A 107 3.16 1.61 0.01
C ILE A 107 4.23 2.32 0.84
N THR A 108 5.47 2.42 0.37
CA THR A 108 6.54 3.21 1.00
C THR A 108 6.19 4.70 1.07
N THR A 109 5.47 5.21 0.08
CA THR A 109 4.97 6.59 0.10
C THR A 109 3.89 6.77 1.18
N ILE A 110 2.94 5.84 1.29
CA ILE A 110 1.95 5.82 2.36
C ILE A 110 2.66 5.73 3.72
N GLN A 111 3.62 4.83 3.89
CA GLN A 111 4.44 4.70 5.10
C GLN A 111 5.13 6.01 5.49
N SER A 112 5.75 6.67 4.52
CA SER A 112 6.44 7.95 4.75
C SER A 112 5.48 9.02 5.24
N PHE A 113 4.28 9.11 4.65
CA PHE A 113 3.24 10.02 5.12
C PHE A 113 2.74 9.67 6.52
N LEU A 114 2.55 8.38 6.81
CA LEU A 114 2.13 7.94 8.13
C LEU A 114 3.16 8.27 9.22
N ARG A 115 4.47 8.23 8.93
CA ARG A 115 5.53 8.68 9.86
C ARG A 115 5.52 10.19 10.10
N LEU A 116 4.99 10.97 9.16
CA LEU A 116 4.88 12.42 9.30
C LEU A 116 3.71 12.80 10.20
N LEU A 117 2.67 11.96 10.31
CA LEU A 117 1.48 12.24 11.14
C LEU A 117 1.81 12.58 12.59
N GLU A 118 2.83 11.94 13.17
CA GLU A 118 3.31 12.18 14.55
C GLU A 118 3.85 13.61 14.79
N LYS A 119 4.14 14.36 13.71
CA LYS A 119 4.90 15.63 13.79
C LYS A 119 4.15 16.82 13.21
N VAL A 120 2.91 16.63 12.77
CA VAL A 120 2.15 17.66 12.05
C VAL A 120 0.86 18.02 12.78
N ASP A 121 0.42 19.28 12.64
CA ASP A 121 -0.83 19.79 13.21
C ASP A 121 -2.08 19.15 12.57
N GLY A 122 -3.26 19.30 13.21
CA GLY A 122 -4.50 18.66 12.77
C GLY A 122 -4.93 18.98 11.34
N VAL A 123 -4.73 20.23 10.87
CA VAL A 123 -5.03 20.60 9.47
C VAL A 123 -4.13 19.85 8.49
N THR A 124 -2.86 19.67 8.85
CA THR A 124 -1.91 18.91 8.04
C THR A 124 -2.20 17.41 8.09
N ARG A 125 -2.70 16.88 9.22
CA ARG A 125 -3.12 15.48 9.33
C ARG A 125 -4.29 15.16 8.40
N GLU A 126 -5.31 16.01 8.33
CA GLU A 126 -6.47 15.80 7.44
C GLU A 126 -6.02 15.66 5.97
N GLU A 127 -5.18 16.58 5.49
CA GLU A 127 -4.71 16.57 4.10
C GLU A 127 -3.79 15.36 3.81
N VAL A 128 -2.89 15.03 4.74
CA VAL A 128 -2.03 13.84 4.63
C VAL A 128 -2.88 12.56 4.56
N THR A 129 -3.92 12.48 5.38
CA THR A 129 -4.83 11.34 5.46
C THR A 129 -5.59 11.14 4.16
N LYS A 130 -6.17 12.23 3.64
CA LYS A 130 -6.84 12.24 2.35
C LYS A 130 -5.90 11.79 1.23
N GLN A 131 -4.66 12.26 1.23
CA GLN A 131 -3.65 11.84 0.25
C GLN A 131 -3.29 10.35 0.38
N CYS A 132 -3.15 9.83 1.60
CA CYS A 132 -2.95 8.41 1.86
C CYS A 132 -4.10 7.56 1.31
N ILE A 133 -5.36 7.97 1.50
CA ILE A 133 -6.52 7.24 0.98
C ILE A 133 -6.52 7.25 -0.56
N LEU A 134 -6.26 8.40 -1.18
CA LEU A 134 -6.18 8.52 -2.62
C LEU A 134 -5.09 7.63 -3.21
N ASN A 135 -3.92 7.61 -2.57
CA ASN A 135 -2.82 6.74 -2.98
C ASN A 135 -3.21 5.26 -2.85
N LEU A 136 -3.77 4.85 -1.70
CA LEU A 136 -4.22 3.47 -1.47
C LEU A 136 -5.26 3.03 -2.51
N ARG A 137 -6.24 3.88 -2.80
CA ARG A 137 -7.22 3.68 -3.87
C ARG A 137 -6.55 3.43 -5.22
N ASN A 138 -5.62 4.31 -5.61
CA ASN A 138 -4.99 4.25 -6.92
C ASN A 138 -4.15 2.97 -7.06
N ILE A 139 -3.44 2.56 -6.01
CA ILE A 139 -2.70 1.30 -5.97
C ILE A 139 -3.64 0.12 -6.17
N ILE A 140 -4.73 0.03 -5.39
CA ILE A 140 -5.70 -1.06 -5.47
C ILE A 140 -6.30 -1.16 -6.87
N GLN A 141 -6.62 -0.03 -7.50
CA GLN A 141 -7.11 0.01 -8.88
C GLN A 141 -6.10 -0.56 -9.87
N LEU A 142 -4.83 -0.18 -9.73
CA LEU A 142 -3.78 -0.69 -10.59
C LEU A 142 -3.56 -2.20 -10.37
N VAL A 143 -3.44 -2.65 -9.11
CA VAL A 143 -3.29 -4.06 -8.72
C VAL A 143 -4.43 -4.88 -9.32
N TYR A 144 -5.66 -4.40 -9.17
CA TYR A 144 -6.82 -5.07 -9.71
C TYR A 144 -6.75 -5.18 -11.24
N LYS A 145 -6.53 -4.06 -11.92
CA LYS A 145 -6.55 -3.98 -13.38
C LYS A 145 -5.49 -4.87 -14.02
N ASN A 146 -4.30 -4.92 -13.44
CA ASN A 146 -3.11 -5.45 -14.09
C ASN A 146 -2.66 -6.81 -13.52
N MET A 147 -3.08 -7.19 -12.31
CA MET A 147 -2.72 -8.48 -11.72
C MET A 147 -3.95 -9.35 -11.42
N VAL A 148 -4.85 -8.86 -10.57
CA VAL A 148 -5.98 -9.67 -10.10
C VAL A 148 -6.91 -10.04 -11.26
N LYS A 149 -7.36 -9.05 -12.04
CA LYS A 149 -8.30 -9.30 -13.13
C LYS A 149 -7.71 -10.22 -14.21
N PRO A 150 -6.45 -10.06 -14.66
CA PRO A 150 -5.79 -11.03 -15.54
C PRO A 150 -5.68 -12.43 -14.94
N LEU A 151 -5.27 -12.57 -13.66
CA LEU A 151 -5.18 -13.87 -12.98
C LEU A 151 -6.50 -14.63 -13.07
N TYR A 152 -7.60 -14.03 -12.63
CA TYR A 152 -8.91 -14.69 -12.63
C TYR A 152 -9.46 -14.91 -14.04
N ARG A 153 -9.14 -14.03 -15.01
CA ARG A 153 -9.47 -14.26 -16.42
C ARG A 153 -8.76 -15.50 -16.97
N GLU A 154 -7.46 -15.66 -16.73
CA GLU A 154 -6.70 -16.81 -17.20
C GLU A 154 -7.18 -18.10 -16.55
N VAL A 155 -7.37 -18.10 -15.23
CA VAL A 155 -7.99 -19.22 -14.49
C VAL A 155 -9.36 -19.57 -15.06
N ASP A 156 -10.13 -18.57 -15.52
CA ASP A 156 -11.42 -18.79 -16.14
C ASP A 156 -11.37 -19.50 -17.48
N LEU A 157 -10.32 -19.26 -18.26
CA LEU A 157 -10.08 -19.87 -19.56
C LEU A 157 -9.42 -21.26 -19.46
N MET A 158 -8.95 -21.68 -18.28
CA MET A 158 -8.33 -22.98 -18.09
C MET A 158 -9.33 -24.13 -18.28
N LYS A 159 -8.94 -25.15 -19.05
CA LYS A 159 -9.74 -26.37 -19.27
C LYS A 159 -10.05 -27.13 -17.97
N LYS A 160 -9.14 -27.06 -16.99
CA LYS A 160 -9.30 -27.63 -15.66
C LYS A 160 -9.03 -26.53 -14.65
N LYS A 161 -9.98 -26.30 -13.75
CA LYS A 161 -9.82 -25.32 -12.68
C LYS A 161 -8.67 -25.75 -11.75
N PRO A 162 -7.73 -24.84 -11.42
CA PRO A 162 -6.69 -25.13 -10.45
C PRO A 162 -7.33 -25.39 -9.08
N LYS A 163 -6.81 -26.38 -8.35
CA LYS A 163 -7.16 -26.59 -6.94
C LYS A 163 -6.09 -25.86 -6.11
N SER A 164 -6.29 -24.57 -5.91
CA SER A 164 -5.34 -23.70 -5.19
C SER A 164 -6.04 -23.08 -3.99
N GLU A 165 -5.60 -23.47 -2.80
CA GLU A 165 -6.04 -22.83 -1.55
C GLU A 165 -5.66 -21.35 -1.52
N SER A 166 -4.47 -21.02 -2.07
CA SER A 166 -3.99 -19.64 -2.21
C SER A 166 -4.96 -18.78 -3.04
N LEU A 167 -5.50 -19.33 -4.13
CA LEU A 167 -6.44 -18.62 -5.00
C LEU A 167 -7.81 -18.38 -4.33
N ASP A 168 -8.32 -19.37 -3.61
CA ASP A 168 -9.58 -19.26 -2.88
C ASP A 168 -9.46 -18.27 -1.71
N ASN A 169 -8.37 -18.37 -0.94
CA ASN A 169 -8.04 -17.43 0.12
C ASN A 169 -7.79 -16.03 -0.42
N PHE A 170 -7.13 -15.89 -1.57
CA PHE A 170 -6.93 -14.59 -2.22
C PHE A 170 -8.27 -13.93 -2.52
N LYS A 171 -9.20 -14.65 -3.16
CA LYS A 171 -10.53 -14.15 -3.53
C LYS A 171 -11.32 -13.67 -2.32
N LYS A 172 -11.43 -14.52 -1.30
CA LYS A 172 -12.22 -14.22 -0.10
C LYS A 172 -11.71 -12.96 0.58
N ASN A 173 -10.43 -12.95 0.94
CA ASN A 173 -9.83 -11.85 1.66
C ASN A 173 -9.79 -10.56 0.81
N TRP A 174 -9.56 -10.65 -0.50
CA TRP A 174 -9.58 -9.47 -1.38
C TRP A 174 -10.94 -8.75 -1.31
N ASN A 175 -12.04 -9.48 -1.49
CA ASN A 175 -13.38 -8.90 -1.44
C ASN A 175 -13.71 -8.37 -0.03
N GLU A 176 -13.38 -9.12 1.03
CA GLU A 176 -13.60 -8.67 2.42
C GLU A 176 -12.82 -7.37 2.73
N ARG A 177 -11.57 -7.27 2.28
CA ARG A 177 -10.73 -6.07 2.50
C ARG A 177 -11.21 -4.86 1.71
N LEU A 178 -11.70 -5.07 0.49
CA LEU A 178 -12.34 -4.03 -0.31
C LEU A 178 -13.58 -3.47 0.39
N ASP A 179 -14.44 -4.35 0.91
CA ASP A 179 -15.63 -3.94 1.66
C ASP A 179 -15.27 -3.21 2.96
N GLU A 180 -14.24 -3.65 3.68
CA GLU A 180 -13.73 -2.95 4.86
C GLU A 180 -13.18 -1.56 4.49
N LEU A 181 -12.42 -1.45 3.40
CA LEU A 181 -11.87 -0.17 2.93
C LEU A 181 -12.97 0.80 2.52
N GLN A 182 -13.95 0.33 1.74
CA GLN A 182 -15.11 1.11 1.35
C GLN A 182 -15.83 1.67 2.58
N LYS A 183 -16.13 0.84 3.57
CA LYS A 183 -16.80 1.28 4.81
C LYS A 183 -16.00 2.32 5.58
N THR A 184 -14.68 2.14 5.67
CA THR A 184 -13.81 3.09 6.37
C THR A 184 -13.70 4.41 5.58
N CYS A 185 -13.62 4.38 4.25
CA CYS A 185 -13.42 5.60 3.44
C CYS A 185 -14.72 6.33 3.05
N ASP A 186 -15.87 5.64 3.02
CA ASP A 186 -17.16 6.20 2.61
C ASP A 186 -17.72 7.22 3.60
N PHE A 187 -17.38 7.10 4.88
CA PHE A 187 -17.88 8.00 5.92
C PHE A 187 -17.49 9.46 5.65
N GLU A 188 -16.35 9.69 5.01
CA GLU A 188 -15.70 11.00 5.02
C GLU A 188 -15.33 11.52 3.62
N TYR A 189 -15.12 10.63 2.65
CA TYR A 189 -14.59 11.05 1.35
C TYR A 189 -15.30 10.46 0.11
N GLN A 190 -16.22 9.48 0.25
CA GLN A 190 -16.96 8.85 -0.86
C GLN A 190 -16.11 8.47 -2.08
N ILE A 191 -14.86 8.02 -1.88
CA ILE A 191 -13.85 8.03 -2.96
C ILE A 191 -13.81 6.77 -3.82
N LEU A 192 -14.43 5.68 -3.37
CA LEU A 192 -14.23 4.37 -3.98
C LEU A 192 -15.59 3.76 -4.29
N ASP A 193 -15.73 3.13 -5.46
CA ASP A 193 -16.78 2.14 -5.69
C ASP A 193 -16.06 0.81 -5.84
N VAL A 194 -15.80 0.15 -4.71
CA VAL A 194 -15.03 -1.11 -4.71
C VAL A 194 -15.75 -2.27 -5.37
N LYS A 195 -17.06 -2.17 -5.60
CA LYS A 195 -17.84 -3.27 -6.18
C LYS A 195 -17.33 -3.64 -7.58
N GLY A 196 -16.79 -2.67 -8.31
CA GLY A 196 -16.14 -2.88 -9.60
C GLY A 196 -14.84 -3.71 -9.53
N PHE A 197 -14.25 -3.85 -8.34
CA PHE A 197 -13.01 -4.61 -8.09
C PHE A 197 -13.27 -5.97 -7.42
N HIS A 198 -14.53 -6.34 -7.18
CA HIS A 198 -14.85 -7.65 -6.63
C HIS A 198 -14.52 -8.76 -7.62
N ILE A 199 -13.99 -9.84 -7.08
CA ILE A 199 -13.77 -11.08 -7.81
C ILE A 199 -15.05 -11.91 -7.68
N LYS A 200 -15.62 -12.28 -8.84
CA LYS A 200 -16.87 -13.05 -8.94
C LYS A 200 -16.64 -14.53 -8.69
#